data_AF-A0A3M9ZU45-F1
#
_entry.id   AF-A0A3M9ZU45-F1
#
_cell.length_a   1.000
_cell.length_b   1.000
_cell.length_c   1.000
_cell.angle_alpha   90.00
_cell.angle_beta   90.00
_cell.angle_gamma   90.00
#
_symmetry.space_group_name_H-M   'P 1'
#
loop_
_entity.id
_entity.type
_entity.pdbx_description
1 polymer ?
#
loop_
_entity_poly.entity_id
_entity_poly.type
_entity_poly.pdbx_seq_one_letter_code
_entity_poly.pdbx_strand_id
1 'polypeptide(L)'
;MDISVAIPDSSVSDEPTRESKARKASSIARSCAIFGVRAVYVYGDRGTREDASLLTGLLRYAETPQYLRRALYPRIDALRHVGVMHPLQIPSHTVPRRMRDVRAGDVREGVVVGMRGGRAVDVGLGEALPYRGGAAPGSRVTMQMRAGPPRPDPKEIPRAEAPPYWGYEVRSRASLAALLRSWEGPAILTSRKGRARAALS
;
A
#
# COMPACT_ATOMS: atom_id res chain seq x y z
N MET A 1 9.30 -12.45 -9.42
CA MET A 1 10.04 -11.36 -10.10
C MET A 1 9.72 -10.08 -9.37
N ASP A 2 10.73 -9.39 -8.84
CA ASP A 2 10.52 -8.16 -8.07
C ASP A 2 10.48 -6.96 -9.03
N ILE A 3 9.27 -6.44 -9.26
CA ILE A 3 9.03 -5.33 -10.18
C ILE A 3 8.78 -4.05 -9.36
N SER A 4 9.45 -2.97 -9.74
CA SER A 4 9.15 -1.62 -9.25
C SER A 4 8.79 -0.73 -10.43
N VAL A 5 7.90 0.24 -10.19
CA VAL A 5 7.47 1.20 -11.20
C VAL A 5 7.82 2.60 -10.71
N ALA A 6 8.33 3.45 -11.60
CA ALA A 6 8.57 4.85 -11.33
C ALA A 6 7.64 5.71 -12.19
N ILE A 7 6.95 6.66 -11.58
CA ILE A 7 6.04 7.60 -12.25
C ILE A 7 6.33 9.04 -11.76
N PRO A 8 6.17 10.05 -12.62
CA PRO A 8 6.33 11.44 -12.21
C PRO A 8 5.16 11.88 -11.33
N ASP A 9 5.40 12.84 -10.43
CA ASP A 9 4.34 13.55 -9.71
C ASP A 9 3.33 14.24 -10.64
N SER A 10 3.78 14.65 -11.83
CA SER A 10 2.97 15.23 -12.89
C SER A 10 1.95 14.27 -13.51
N SER A 11 1.95 12.99 -13.13
CA SER A 11 1.04 11.95 -13.67
C SER A 11 -0.44 12.26 -13.49
N VAL A 12 -0.79 13.19 -12.60
CA VAL A 12 -2.18 13.60 -12.33
C VAL A 12 -2.40 15.10 -12.60
N SER A 13 -1.39 15.84 -13.04
CA SER A 13 -1.48 17.30 -13.17
C SER A 13 -2.35 17.77 -14.34
N ASP A 14 -2.57 16.91 -15.33
CA ASP A 14 -3.45 17.14 -16.48
C ASP A 14 -4.94 17.01 -16.15
N GLU A 15 -5.27 16.46 -14.98
CA GLU A 15 -6.66 16.30 -14.55
C GLU A 15 -7.18 17.56 -13.84
N PRO A 16 -8.36 18.08 -14.23
CA PRO A 16 -8.83 19.40 -13.78
C PRO A 16 -9.35 19.40 -12.35
N THR A 17 -9.83 18.26 -11.84
CA THR A 17 -10.46 18.17 -10.52
C THR A 17 -9.77 17.14 -9.63
N ARG A 18 -9.83 17.33 -8.30
CA ARG A 18 -9.31 16.35 -7.33
C ARG A 18 -9.96 14.97 -7.49
N GLU A 19 -11.22 14.93 -7.92
CA GLU A 19 -11.93 13.68 -8.20
C GLU A 19 -11.37 12.96 -9.42
N SER A 20 -11.15 13.66 -10.54
CA SER A 20 -10.54 13.08 -11.74
C SER A 20 -9.10 12.60 -11.46
N LYS A 21 -8.33 13.37 -10.67
CA LYS A 21 -7.01 12.95 -10.16
C LYS A 21 -7.10 11.65 -9.37
N ALA A 22 -8.10 11.50 -8.49
CA ALA A 22 -8.33 10.27 -7.73
C ALA A 22 -8.69 9.07 -8.61
N ARG A 23 -9.50 9.26 -9.66
CA ARG A 23 -9.81 8.21 -10.65
C ARG A 23 -8.55 7.76 -11.38
N LYS A 24 -7.73 8.69 -11.87
CA LYS A 24 -6.46 8.39 -12.55
C LYS A 24 -5.49 7.65 -11.63
N ALA A 25 -5.33 8.12 -10.39
CA ALA A 25 -4.52 7.42 -9.39
C ALA A 25 -5.06 6.02 -9.08
N SER A 26 -6.38 5.82 -9.08
CA SER A 26 -7.00 4.50 -8.91
C SER A 26 -6.62 3.54 -10.04
N SER A 27 -6.63 4.00 -11.29
CA SER A 27 -6.19 3.20 -12.45
C SER A 27 -4.72 2.81 -12.36
N ILE A 28 -3.85 3.73 -11.92
CA ILE A 28 -2.43 3.46 -11.68
C ILE A 28 -2.26 2.40 -10.57
N ALA A 29 -2.93 2.60 -9.42
CA ALA A 29 -2.89 1.69 -8.29
C ALA A 29 -3.34 0.26 -8.67
N ARG A 30 -4.45 0.16 -9.43
CA ARG A 30 -4.95 -1.12 -9.93
C ARG A 30 -3.98 -1.80 -10.87
N SER A 31 -3.40 -1.06 -11.80
CA SER A 31 -2.39 -1.61 -12.72
C SER A 31 -1.20 -2.16 -11.94
N CYS A 32 -0.69 -1.40 -10.96
CA CYS A 32 0.38 -1.86 -10.08
C CYS A 32 0.00 -3.14 -9.33
N ALA A 33 -1.23 -3.22 -8.83
CA ALA A 33 -1.74 -4.39 -8.12
C ALA A 33 -1.88 -5.63 -9.01
N ILE A 34 -2.44 -5.48 -10.21
CA ILE A 34 -2.64 -6.59 -11.17
C ILE A 34 -1.30 -7.21 -11.58
N PHE A 35 -0.29 -6.38 -11.82
CA PHE A 35 1.03 -6.84 -12.25
C PHE A 35 1.99 -7.15 -11.10
N GLY A 36 1.52 -7.18 -9.85
CA GLY A 36 2.33 -7.57 -8.69
C GLY A 36 3.52 -6.64 -8.42
N VAL A 37 3.38 -5.34 -8.71
CA VAL A 37 4.43 -4.33 -8.44
C VAL A 37 4.67 -4.26 -6.93
N ARG A 38 5.94 -4.25 -6.50
CA ARG A 38 6.32 -4.20 -5.07
C ARG A 38 6.56 -2.80 -4.56
N ALA A 39 7.04 -1.90 -5.41
CA ALA A 39 7.28 -0.51 -5.05
C ALA A 39 6.87 0.42 -6.19
N VAL A 40 6.13 1.47 -5.84
CA VAL A 40 5.81 2.59 -6.71
C VAL A 40 6.62 3.80 -6.27
N TYR A 41 7.53 4.23 -7.11
CA TYR A 41 8.33 5.43 -6.90
C TYR A 41 7.64 6.63 -7.56
N VAL A 42 7.28 7.63 -6.76
CA VAL A 42 6.78 8.91 -7.27
C VAL A 42 7.94 9.89 -7.26
N TYR A 43 8.40 10.32 -8.43
CA TYR A 43 9.54 11.23 -8.56
C TYR A 43 9.11 12.64 -8.96
N GLY A 44 9.85 13.65 -8.48
CA GLY A 44 9.61 15.05 -8.85
C GLY A 44 9.90 15.34 -10.33
N ASP A 45 8.95 15.98 -11.00
CA ASP A 45 9.04 16.41 -12.40
C ASP A 45 8.42 17.82 -12.57
N ARG A 46 7.39 17.97 -13.41
CA ARG A 46 6.69 19.23 -13.69
C ARG A 46 5.41 19.39 -12.86
N GLY A 47 5.14 18.45 -11.97
CA GLY A 47 3.98 18.49 -11.10
C GLY A 47 4.14 19.52 -9.98
N THR A 48 3.03 19.83 -9.32
CA THR A 48 3.07 20.65 -8.12
C THR A 48 3.41 19.80 -6.89
N ARG A 49 3.85 20.43 -5.81
CA ARG A 49 4.01 19.75 -4.51
C ARG A 49 2.68 19.16 -4.01
N GLU A 50 1.56 19.81 -4.34
CA GLU A 50 0.22 19.29 -4.04
C GLU A 50 -0.07 18.00 -4.83
N ASP A 51 0.25 17.96 -6.14
CA ASP A 51 0.09 16.75 -6.96
C ASP A 51 0.94 15.60 -6.44
N ALA A 52 2.20 15.86 -6.09
CA ALA A 52 3.09 14.86 -5.52
C ALA A 52 2.52 14.26 -4.22
N SER A 53 2.04 15.12 -3.32
CA SER A 53 1.44 14.73 -2.04
C SER A 53 0.14 13.95 -2.26
N LEU A 54 -0.73 14.45 -3.14
CA LEU A 54 -2.02 13.85 -3.49
C LEU A 54 -1.82 12.46 -4.11
N LEU A 55 -1.02 12.34 -5.16
CA LEU A 55 -0.76 11.07 -5.83
C LEU A 55 -0.15 10.05 -4.86
N THR A 56 0.85 10.44 -4.09
CA THR A 56 1.47 9.57 -3.08
C THR A 56 0.44 9.11 -2.04
N GLY A 57 -0.36 10.04 -1.52
CA GLY A 57 -1.41 9.75 -0.55
C GLY A 57 -2.48 8.80 -1.08
N LEU A 58 -2.96 9.04 -2.31
CA LEU A 58 -3.96 8.20 -2.97
C LEU A 58 -3.45 6.79 -3.23
N LEU A 59 -2.20 6.63 -3.69
CA LEU A 59 -1.61 5.31 -3.92
C LEU A 59 -1.46 4.52 -2.62
N ARG A 60 -1.03 5.17 -1.54
CA ARG A 60 -0.92 4.56 -0.19
C ARG A 60 -2.29 4.20 0.37
N TYR A 61 -3.28 5.10 0.22
CA TYR A 61 -4.65 4.86 0.63
C TYR A 61 -5.26 3.66 -0.12
N ALA A 62 -5.04 3.59 -1.43
CA ALA A 62 -5.50 2.48 -2.26
C ALA A 62 -4.93 1.15 -1.79
N GLU A 63 -3.62 1.07 -1.53
CA GLU A 63 -2.96 -0.14 -1.03
C GLU A 63 -3.36 -0.52 0.39
N THR A 64 -3.75 0.44 1.22
CA THR A 64 -4.10 0.15 2.62
C THR A 64 -5.41 -0.66 2.68
N PRO A 65 -5.43 -1.80 3.40
CA PRO A 65 -6.65 -2.60 3.59
C PRO A 65 -7.79 -1.79 4.19
N GLN A 66 -9.01 -2.04 3.70
CA GLN A 66 -10.18 -1.22 4.05
C GLN A 66 -10.42 -1.08 5.56
N TYR A 67 -10.19 -2.15 6.32
CA TYR A 67 -10.40 -2.17 7.77
C TYR A 67 -9.38 -1.34 8.57
N LEU A 68 -8.24 -0.97 7.98
CA LEU A 68 -7.23 -0.11 8.63
C LEU A 68 -7.32 1.36 8.24
N ARG A 69 -8.04 1.68 7.15
CA ARG A 69 -8.07 3.04 6.59
C ARG A 69 -8.53 4.08 7.59
N ARG A 70 -9.52 3.76 8.43
CA ARG A 70 -10.04 4.67 9.45
C ARG A 70 -8.99 5.01 10.52
N ALA A 71 -8.15 4.05 10.88
CA ALA A 71 -7.09 4.23 11.88
C ALA A 71 -5.90 5.00 11.30
N LEU A 72 -5.51 4.72 10.06
CA LEU A 72 -4.31 5.29 9.43
C LEU A 72 -4.53 6.63 8.71
N TYR A 73 -5.75 6.91 8.26
CA TYR A 73 -6.08 8.12 7.49
C TYR A 73 -7.32 8.83 8.09
N PRO A 74 -7.20 9.40 9.30
CA PRO A 74 -8.29 10.15 9.90
C PRO A 74 -8.59 11.41 9.06
N ARG A 75 -9.73 11.40 8.36
CA ARG A 75 -10.35 12.53 7.61
C ARG A 75 -9.37 13.60 7.11
N ILE A 76 -8.49 13.21 6.18
CA ILE A 76 -7.57 14.13 5.50
C ILE A 76 -8.30 14.76 4.31
N ASP A 77 -8.28 16.09 4.18
CA ASP A 77 -8.98 16.81 3.09
C ASP A 77 -8.54 16.34 1.69
N ALA A 78 -7.24 16.05 1.53
CA ALA A 78 -6.68 15.50 0.30
C ALA A 78 -7.31 14.16 -0.12
N LEU A 79 -7.94 13.44 0.80
CA LEU A 79 -8.59 12.15 0.56
C LEU A 79 -10.13 12.25 0.52
N ARG A 80 -10.71 13.45 0.43
CA ARG A 80 -12.16 13.65 0.38
C ARG A 80 -12.84 12.89 -0.77
N HIS A 81 -12.15 12.76 -1.91
CA HIS A 81 -12.70 12.14 -3.12
C HIS A 81 -12.32 10.66 -3.29
N VAL A 82 -11.72 10.01 -2.29
CA VAL A 82 -11.31 8.59 -2.40
C VAL A 82 -12.46 7.61 -2.63
N GLY A 83 -13.72 8.04 -2.42
CA GLY A 83 -14.91 7.23 -2.70
C GLY A 83 -15.06 6.83 -4.17
N VAL A 84 -14.43 7.56 -5.11
CA VAL A 84 -14.43 7.20 -6.53
C VAL A 84 -13.38 6.16 -6.90
N MET A 85 -12.48 5.81 -5.98
CA MET A 85 -11.41 4.85 -6.24
C MET A 85 -11.95 3.42 -6.21
N HIS A 86 -11.59 2.65 -7.22
CA HIS A 86 -11.93 1.24 -7.31
C HIS A 86 -11.09 0.40 -6.33
N PRO A 87 -11.65 -0.70 -5.79
CA PRO A 87 -10.90 -1.61 -4.92
C PRO A 87 -9.77 -2.30 -5.69
N LEU A 88 -8.69 -2.64 -4.98
CA LEU A 88 -7.55 -3.38 -5.55
C LEU A 88 -7.78 -4.90 -5.56
N GLN A 89 -8.57 -5.43 -4.62
CA GLN A 89 -8.85 -6.88 -4.48
C GLN A 89 -7.58 -7.75 -4.40
N ILE A 90 -6.60 -7.31 -3.62
CA ILE A 90 -5.33 -8.02 -3.40
C ILE A 90 -5.39 -8.89 -2.13
N PRO A 91 -4.50 -9.89 -1.96
CA PRO A 91 -4.55 -10.81 -0.83
C PRO A 91 -4.63 -10.14 0.55
N SER A 92 -3.91 -9.03 0.76
CA SER A 92 -3.94 -8.26 2.01
C SER A 92 -5.30 -7.57 2.30
N HIS A 93 -6.18 -7.47 1.31
CA HIS A 93 -7.53 -6.90 1.41
C HIS A 93 -8.62 -7.97 1.58
N THR A 94 -8.35 -9.19 1.13
CA THR A 94 -9.31 -10.30 1.10
C THR A 94 -9.04 -11.28 2.25
N VAL A 95 -9.25 -10.80 3.48
CA VAL A 95 -9.05 -11.57 4.72
C VAL A 95 -10.38 -11.78 5.45
N PRO A 96 -10.49 -12.81 6.32
CA PRO A 96 -11.67 -13.01 7.13
C PRO A 96 -12.05 -11.77 7.95
N ARG A 97 -13.32 -11.37 7.84
CA ARG A 97 -13.87 -10.15 8.46
C ARG A 97 -14.38 -10.35 9.88
N ARG A 98 -14.62 -11.61 10.29
CA ARG A 98 -15.18 -11.96 11.60
C ARG A 98 -14.22 -12.89 12.32
N MET A 99 -14.06 -12.70 13.63
CA MET A 99 -13.16 -13.53 14.45
C MET A 99 -13.44 -15.04 14.30
N ARG A 100 -14.72 -15.43 14.23
CA ARG A 100 -15.16 -16.83 14.04
C ARG A 100 -14.65 -17.50 12.76
N ASP A 101 -14.28 -16.72 11.75
CA ASP A 101 -13.83 -17.21 10.44
C ASP A 101 -12.30 -17.29 10.35
N VAL A 102 -11.59 -16.76 11.33
CA VAL A 102 -10.12 -16.75 11.39
C VAL A 102 -9.58 -18.15 11.71
N ARG A 103 -8.52 -18.54 11.02
CA ARG A 103 -7.82 -19.83 11.17
C ARG A 103 -6.34 -19.64 11.43
N ALA A 104 -5.69 -20.69 11.91
CA ALA A 104 -4.25 -20.73 12.03
C ALA A 104 -3.61 -20.60 10.63
N GLY A 105 -2.58 -19.77 10.51
CA GLY A 105 -1.90 -19.46 9.26
C GLY A 105 -2.40 -18.20 8.56
N ASP A 106 -3.59 -17.68 8.91
CA ASP A 106 -4.13 -16.46 8.31
C ASP A 106 -3.19 -15.28 8.54
N VAL A 107 -2.78 -14.61 7.45
CA VAL A 107 -1.97 -13.39 7.50
C VAL A 107 -2.88 -12.19 7.25
N ARG A 108 -2.66 -11.12 7.99
CA ARG A 108 -3.38 -9.84 7.85
C ARG A 108 -2.54 -8.67 8.31
N GLU A 109 -2.90 -7.49 7.87
CA GLU A 109 -2.29 -6.26 8.38
C GLU A 109 -2.96 -5.85 9.69
N GLY A 110 -2.23 -5.13 10.53
CA GLY A 110 -2.75 -4.55 11.77
C GLY A 110 -2.15 -3.19 12.06
N VAL A 111 -2.77 -2.46 12.97
CA VAL A 111 -2.25 -1.21 13.53
C VAL A 111 -2.06 -1.40 15.02
N VAL A 112 -0.85 -1.14 15.51
CA VAL A 112 -0.56 -1.21 16.94
C VAL A 112 -1.30 -0.08 17.64
N VAL A 113 -1.98 -0.39 18.74
CA VAL A 113 -2.71 0.56 19.58
C VAL A 113 -2.23 0.48 21.02
N GLY A 114 -2.27 1.59 21.74
CA GLY A 114 -1.99 1.60 23.18
C GLY A 114 -3.15 1.00 23.96
N MET A 115 -2.84 0.27 25.03
CA MET A 115 -3.84 -0.18 26.02
C MET A 115 -3.31 0.00 27.44
N ARG A 116 -4.20 0.01 28.43
CA ARG A 116 -3.79 0.09 29.84
C ARG A 116 -2.93 -1.13 30.19
N GLY A 117 -1.67 -0.89 30.58
CA GLY A 117 -0.73 -1.94 30.95
C GLY A 117 -0.04 -2.67 29.78
N GLY A 118 -0.13 -2.17 28.54
CA GLY A 118 0.60 -2.77 27.42
C GLY A 118 0.24 -2.22 26.04
N ARG A 119 0.41 -3.04 25.01
CA ARG A 119 0.04 -2.75 23.63
C ARG A 119 -0.89 -3.82 23.09
N ALA A 120 -1.80 -3.41 22.23
CA ALA A 120 -2.66 -4.28 21.46
C ALA A 120 -2.48 -4.00 19.96
N VAL A 121 -3.08 -4.81 19.12
CA VAL A 121 -3.09 -4.64 17.67
C VAL A 121 -4.52 -4.75 17.16
N ASP A 122 -4.98 -3.70 16.49
CA ASP A 122 -6.24 -3.74 15.73
C ASP A 122 -5.94 -4.34 14.36
N VAL A 123 -6.47 -5.54 14.14
CA VAL A 123 -6.36 -6.27 12.87
C VAL A 123 -7.65 -6.22 12.06
N GLY A 124 -8.65 -5.42 12.46
CA GLY A 124 -9.93 -5.29 11.74
C GLY A 124 -10.91 -6.43 12.01
N LEU A 125 -10.92 -6.98 13.22
CA LEU A 125 -11.82 -8.07 13.65
C LEU A 125 -12.91 -7.63 14.64
N GLY A 126 -13.02 -6.32 14.90
CA GLY A 126 -13.98 -5.73 15.84
C GLY A 126 -13.42 -5.50 17.24
N GLU A 127 -12.35 -6.20 17.61
CA GLU A 127 -11.62 -6.02 18.87
C GLU A 127 -10.11 -6.04 18.61
N ALA A 128 -9.34 -5.32 19.45
CA ALA A 128 -7.90 -5.35 19.40
C ALA A 128 -7.36 -6.55 20.18
N LEU A 129 -6.34 -7.22 19.63
CA LEU A 129 -5.73 -8.40 20.23
C LEU A 129 -4.44 -8.04 20.97
N PRO A 130 -4.00 -8.80 21.98
CA PRO A 130 -2.73 -8.56 22.67
C PRO A 130 -1.55 -8.51 21.69
N TYR A 131 -0.70 -7.49 21.80
CA TYR A 131 0.47 -7.33 20.95
C TYR A 131 1.76 -7.48 21.75
N ARG A 132 2.62 -8.41 21.32
CA ARG A 132 3.89 -8.75 21.99
C ARG A 132 5.13 -8.31 21.22
N GLY A 133 4.97 -7.61 20.10
CA GLY A 133 6.08 -7.16 19.26
C GLY A 133 6.72 -5.85 19.73
N GLY A 134 7.67 -5.35 18.94
CA GLY A 134 8.48 -4.17 19.25
C GLY A 134 7.88 -2.83 18.81
N ALA A 135 6.93 -2.82 17.88
CA ALA A 135 6.48 -1.61 17.20
C ALA A 135 5.68 -0.66 18.11
N ALA A 136 5.81 0.64 17.84
CA ALA A 136 5.13 1.69 18.60
C ALA A 136 3.65 1.79 18.20
N PRO A 137 2.76 2.31 19.07
CA PRO A 137 1.39 2.65 18.69
C PRO A 137 1.33 3.53 17.43
N GLY A 138 0.34 3.27 16.57
CA GLY A 138 0.20 3.87 15.24
C GLY A 138 0.98 3.16 14.13
N SER A 139 1.89 2.24 14.47
CA SER A 139 2.65 1.48 13.47
C SER A 139 1.75 0.45 12.78
N ARG A 140 1.85 0.39 11.45
CA ARG A 140 1.27 -0.70 10.65
C ARG A 140 2.22 -1.90 10.69
N VAL A 141 1.69 -3.08 11.01
CA VAL A 141 2.43 -4.34 11.18
C VAL A 141 1.75 -5.46 10.41
N THR A 142 2.53 -6.46 9.97
CA THR A 142 2.01 -7.68 9.37
C THR A 142 1.90 -8.77 10.44
N MET A 143 0.71 -9.33 10.60
CA MET A 143 0.39 -10.30 11.65
C MET A 143 0.00 -11.63 11.02
N GLN A 144 0.48 -12.73 11.58
CA GLN A 144 0.00 -14.08 11.32
C GLN A 144 -0.75 -14.61 12.55
N MET A 145 -1.93 -15.17 12.32
CA MET A 145 -2.71 -15.84 13.35
C MET A 145 -2.14 -17.23 13.58
N ARG A 146 -1.51 -17.47 14.73
CA ARG A 146 -1.04 -18.81 15.12
C ARG A 146 -2.20 -19.72 15.53
N ALA A 147 -3.25 -19.12 16.09
CA ALA A 147 -4.48 -19.79 16.46
C ALA A 147 -5.69 -18.87 16.20
N GLY A 148 -6.82 -19.49 15.88
CA GLY A 148 -8.13 -18.82 15.82
C GLY A 148 -8.87 -18.84 17.17
N PRO A 149 -10.17 -18.49 17.20
CA PRO A 149 -10.98 -18.58 18.40
C PRO A 149 -11.08 -20.02 18.95
N PRO A 150 -11.33 -20.20 20.26
CA PRO A 150 -11.71 -19.17 21.25
C PRO A 150 -10.55 -18.35 21.81
N ARG A 151 -9.29 -18.74 21.55
CA ARG A 151 -8.08 -18.06 22.04
C ARG A 151 -7.21 -17.63 20.87
N PRO A 152 -7.55 -16.54 20.16
CA PRO A 152 -6.76 -16.05 19.05
C PRO A 152 -5.35 -15.64 19.52
N ASP A 153 -4.32 -16.08 18.80
CA ASP A 153 -2.91 -15.78 19.11
C ASP A 153 -2.25 -15.10 17.90
N PRO A 154 -2.21 -13.75 17.86
CA PRO A 154 -1.54 -13.03 16.79
C PRO A 154 -0.03 -12.94 17.03
N LYS A 155 0.76 -13.21 16.00
CA LYS A 155 2.20 -13.00 15.99
C LYS A 155 2.57 -12.01 14.89
N GLU A 156 3.42 -11.04 15.20
CA GLU A 156 4.03 -10.22 14.18
C GLU A 156 5.05 -11.02 13.38
N ILE A 157 4.97 -10.91 12.06
CA ILE A 157 5.91 -11.52 11.12
C ILE A 157 6.51 -10.43 10.21
N PRO A 158 7.74 -10.61 9.71
CA PRO A 158 8.26 -9.79 8.63
C PRO A 158 7.31 -9.83 7.41
N ARG A 159 7.14 -8.70 6.72
CA ARG A 159 6.34 -8.63 5.48
C ARG A 159 6.82 -9.64 4.42
N ALA A 160 8.10 -10.02 4.43
CA ALA A 160 8.67 -11.01 3.51
C ALA A 160 8.14 -12.43 3.72
N GLU A 161 7.58 -12.74 4.91
CA GLU A 161 6.95 -14.03 5.22
C GLU A 161 5.45 -14.06 4.86
N ALA A 162 4.88 -12.94 4.40
CA ALA A 162 3.51 -12.87 3.93
C ALA A 162 3.33 -13.60 2.57
N PRO A 163 2.09 -13.86 2.12
CA PRO A 163 1.82 -14.43 0.79
C PRO A 163 2.55 -13.70 -0.36
N PRO A 164 2.80 -14.39 -1.50
CA PRO A 164 3.70 -13.91 -2.56
C PRO A 164 3.45 -12.48 -3.05
N TYR A 165 2.20 -12.03 -3.04
CA TYR A 165 1.86 -10.62 -3.26
C TYR A 165 1.04 -10.07 -2.10
N TRP A 166 1.57 -9.03 -1.46
CA TRP A 166 0.97 -8.42 -0.27
C TRP A 166 0.66 -6.92 -0.43
N GLY A 167 0.65 -6.44 -1.68
CA GLY A 167 0.55 -5.02 -2.01
C GLY A 167 1.92 -4.37 -2.24
N TYR A 168 1.89 -3.10 -2.65
CA TYR A 168 3.07 -2.29 -2.94
C TYR A 168 3.39 -1.26 -1.85
N GLU A 169 4.64 -0.84 -1.78
CA GLU A 169 5.04 0.36 -1.05
C GLU A 169 5.06 1.58 -1.97
N VAL A 170 4.80 2.77 -1.42
CA VAL A 170 4.91 4.03 -2.17
C VAL A 170 6.03 4.88 -1.62
N ARG A 171 7.01 5.20 -2.47
CA ARG A 171 8.25 5.89 -2.10
C ARG A 171 8.39 7.17 -2.93
N SER A 172 8.62 8.30 -2.27
CA SER A 172 8.87 9.56 -2.97
C SER A 172 10.36 9.73 -3.30
N ARG A 173 10.67 10.39 -4.41
CA ARG A 173 12.02 10.72 -4.87
C ARG A 173 12.07 12.14 -5.42
N ALA A 174 13.22 12.80 -5.28
CA ALA A 174 13.38 14.19 -5.72
C ALA A 174 13.28 14.35 -7.25
N SER A 175 13.81 13.40 -8.01
CA SER A 175 13.75 13.38 -9.48
C SER A 175 14.04 11.98 -10.03
N LEU A 176 13.75 11.77 -11.32
CA LEU A 176 14.11 10.52 -12.00
C LEU A 176 15.63 10.29 -11.96
N ALA A 177 16.44 11.33 -12.16
CA ALA A 177 17.90 11.22 -12.12
C ALA A 177 18.39 10.80 -10.72
N ALA A 178 17.81 11.34 -9.65
CA ALA A 178 18.14 10.94 -8.29
C ALA A 178 17.77 9.49 -7.99
N LEU A 179 16.60 9.04 -8.49
CA LEU A 179 16.19 7.64 -8.40
C LEU A 179 17.18 6.73 -9.13
N LEU A 180 17.50 7.02 -10.39
CA LEU A 180 18.40 6.20 -11.21
C LEU A 180 19.82 6.11 -10.64
N ARG A 181 20.35 7.19 -10.04
CA ARG A 181 21.68 7.16 -9.39
C ARG A 181 21.79 6.20 -8.20
N SER A 182 20.67 5.92 -7.55
CA SER A 182 20.59 5.01 -6.38
C SER A 182 19.92 3.68 -6.73
N TRP A 183 19.63 3.44 -8.02
CA TRP A 183 18.97 2.23 -8.45
C TRP A 183 20.00 1.13 -8.67
N GLU A 184 19.79 0.01 -7.99
CA GLU A 184 20.59 -1.19 -8.16
C GLU A 184 19.77 -2.20 -8.97
N GLY A 185 20.25 -2.52 -10.17
CA GLY A 185 19.62 -3.51 -11.06
C GLY A 185 19.18 -2.95 -12.41
N PRO A 186 18.54 -3.79 -13.24
CA PRO A 186 18.11 -3.39 -14.57
C PRO A 186 17.00 -2.33 -14.49
N ALA A 187 17.04 -1.36 -15.41
CA ALA A 187 16.03 -0.33 -15.56
C ALA A 187 15.49 -0.34 -16.99
N ILE A 188 14.17 -0.31 -17.13
CA ILE A 188 13.49 -0.16 -18.42
C ILE A 188 12.87 1.22 -18.46
N LEU A 189 13.37 2.07 -19.36
CA LEU A 189 12.82 3.40 -19.61
C LEU A 189 11.87 3.32 -20.82
N THR A 190 10.65 3.79 -20.65
CA THR A 190 9.63 3.79 -21.70
C THR A 190 9.50 5.19 -22.31
N SER A 191 9.47 5.26 -23.64
CA SER A 191 9.30 6.51 -24.39
C SER A 191 8.75 6.20 -25.79
N ARG A 192 7.97 7.13 -26.36
CA ARG A 192 7.52 7.05 -27.76
C ARG A 192 8.68 6.97 -28.76
N LYS A 193 9.85 7.50 -28.40
CA LYS A 193 11.10 7.43 -29.20
C LYS A 193 11.98 6.23 -28.84
N GLY A 194 11.53 5.37 -27.92
CA GLY A 194 12.24 4.16 -27.55
C GLY A 194 12.29 3.17 -28.71
N ARG A 195 13.27 2.26 -28.68
CA ARG A 195 13.30 1.15 -29.64
C ARG A 195 12.20 0.15 -29.28
N ALA A 196 11.44 -0.29 -30.28
CA ALA A 196 10.46 -1.35 -30.09
C ALA A 196 11.18 -2.61 -29.59
N ARG A 197 10.64 -3.22 -28.54
CA ARG A 197 11.07 -4.53 -28.07
C ARG A 197 10.48 -5.59 -29.00
N ALA A 198 10.92 -5.60 -30.27
CA ALA A 198 10.55 -6.67 -31.18
C ALA A 198 11.10 -7.99 -30.63
N ALA A 199 10.18 -8.93 -30.38
CA ALA A 199 10.35 -10.34 -30.00
C ALA A 199 11.78 -10.78 -29.66
N LEU A 200 12.12 -10.76 -28.37
CA LEU A 200 13.09 -11.71 -27.83
C LEU A 200 12.31 -13.01 -27.60
N SER A 201 12.31 -13.87 -28.63
CA SER A 201 11.95 -15.29 -28.55
C SER A 201 13.04 -16.08 -27.83
#